data_AF-A0A8J4GMG3-F1
#
_entry.id   AF-A0A8J4GMG3-F1
#
_cell.length_a   1.000
_cell.length_b   1.000
_cell.length_c   1.000
_cell.angle_alpha   90.00
_cell.angle_beta   90.00
_cell.angle_gamma   90.00
#
_symmetry.space_group_name_H-M   'P 1'
#
loop_
_entity.id
_entity.type
_entity.pdbx_description
1 polymer ?
#
loop_
_entity_poly.entity_id
_entity_poly.type
_entity_poly.pdbx_seq_one_letter_code
_entity_poly.pdbx_strand_id
1 'polypeptide(L)'
;MRPLCQKYDCAIVCKSRRGPDLLNCAHQSNAITQYCLTEKDLRGLGCITKDNPQQKNWSAMKLYLRRQVEERARRKHGDLDTVLQLRHDRTQAKVQGWLVKRARAEAANAEEEAEGEGDADVGSGEGGRLTQVKLSAAAARVRARLASEYESDAGAGGTSAGIKAASSDNRESGGKANADDDVEVF
;
A
#
# COMPACT_ATOMS: atom_id res chain seq x y z
N MET A 1 -41.47 21.09 11.43
CA MET A 1 -40.34 20.40 10.75
C MET A 1 -39.10 20.58 11.59
N ARG A 2 -38.50 19.50 12.11
CA ARG A 2 -37.23 19.60 12.86
C ARG A 2 -36.08 19.67 11.85
N PRO A 3 -35.14 20.61 11.98
CA PRO A 3 -34.07 20.76 11.01
C PRO A 3 -33.16 19.53 11.00
N LEU A 4 -32.69 19.14 9.81
CA LEU A 4 -31.85 17.95 9.56
C LEU A 4 -30.57 17.90 10.43
N CYS A 5 -30.19 19.01 11.04
CA CYS A 5 -29.08 19.11 11.98
C CYS A 5 -29.32 18.45 13.35
N GLN A 6 -30.54 18.03 13.69
CA GLN A 6 -30.78 17.27 14.93
C GLN A 6 -30.53 15.76 14.79
N LYS A 7 -30.52 15.22 13.56
CA LYS A 7 -30.45 13.76 13.35
C LYS A 7 -29.02 13.23 13.22
N TYR A 8 -28.10 14.12 12.86
CA TYR A 8 -26.67 13.87 12.78
C TYR A 8 -26.04 14.99 13.59
N ASP A 9 -25.30 14.68 14.66
CA ASP A 9 -24.68 15.66 15.55
C ASP A 9 -24.26 16.93 14.78
N CYS A 10 -24.99 18.03 15.05
CA CYS A 10 -24.96 19.30 14.31
C CYS A 10 -23.55 19.92 14.17
N ALA A 11 -22.56 19.37 14.87
CA ALA A 11 -21.16 19.77 14.81
C ALA A 11 -20.55 19.63 13.41
N ILE A 12 -20.97 18.66 12.59
CA ILE A 12 -20.26 18.35 11.33
C ILE A 12 -20.58 19.37 10.20
N VAL A 13 -21.71 20.07 10.26
CA VAL A 13 -22.18 20.92 9.13
C VAL A 13 -22.06 22.42 9.40
N CYS A 14 -21.74 22.84 10.62
CA CYS A 14 -21.65 24.26 10.93
C CYS A 14 -20.36 24.87 10.36
N LYS A 15 -20.44 25.46 9.16
CA LYS A 15 -19.32 26.12 8.46
C LYS A 15 -18.59 27.17 9.30
N SER A 16 -19.22 27.71 10.34
CA SER A 16 -18.72 28.78 11.22
C SER A 16 -17.91 28.29 12.43
N ARG A 17 -17.86 26.97 12.72
CA ARG A 17 -17.05 26.39 13.82
C ARG A 17 -15.97 25.43 13.32
N ARG A 18 -15.42 25.68 12.14
CA ARG A 18 -14.35 24.85 11.56
C ARG A 18 -13.00 25.16 12.21
N GLY A 19 -12.79 24.60 13.40
CA GLY A 19 -11.43 24.32 13.85
C GLY A 19 -10.79 23.28 12.91
N PRO A 20 -9.48 23.37 12.61
CA PRO A 20 -8.80 22.47 11.67
C PRO A 20 -8.90 20.99 12.05
N ASP A 21 -9.06 20.67 13.34
CA ASP A 21 -9.01 19.29 13.83
C ASP A 21 -10.36 18.56 13.87
N LEU A 22 -11.50 19.28 13.76
CA LEU A 22 -12.83 18.71 14.02
C LEU A 22 -13.53 18.13 12.78
N LEU A 23 -12.90 18.22 11.60
CA LEU A 23 -13.48 17.77 10.32
C LEU A 23 -12.70 16.64 9.66
N ASN A 24 -11.91 15.87 10.43
CA ASN A 24 -11.32 14.65 9.94
C ASN A 24 -12.43 13.59 9.71
N CYS A 25 -13.08 13.67 8.56
CA CYS A 25 -13.96 12.62 8.06
C CYS A 25 -13.12 11.59 7.31
N ALA A 26 -13.34 10.31 7.59
CA ALA A 26 -12.71 9.21 6.88
C ALA A 26 -13.66 8.65 5.81
N HIS A 27 -13.12 8.38 4.62
CA HIS A 27 -13.84 7.61 3.60
C HIS A 27 -14.12 6.19 4.09
N GLN A 28 -15.22 5.58 3.65
CA GLN A 28 -15.56 4.19 3.99
C GLN A 28 -14.41 3.20 3.77
N SER A 29 -13.76 3.25 2.61
CA SER A 29 -12.63 2.37 2.26
C SER A 29 -11.42 2.61 3.17
N ASN A 30 -11.16 3.87 3.52
CA ASN A 30 -10.09 4.25 4.41
C ASN A 30 -10.37 3.75 5.84
N ALA A 31 -11.61 3.89 6.33
CA ALA A 31 -12.02 3.39 7.63
C ALA A 31 -11.86 1.86 7.75
N ILE A 32 -12.26 1.10 6.72
CA ILE A 32 -12.10 -0.36 6.66
C ILE A 32 -10.62 -0.75 6.70
N THR A 33 -9.78 -0.07 5.90
CA THR A 33 -8.36 -0.42 5.74
C THR A 33 -7.53 -0.01 6.94
N GLN A 34 -7.71 1.22 7.45
CA GLN A 34 -6.92 1.76 8.56
C GLN A 34 -7.32 1.15 9.90
N TYR A 35 -8.62 0.98 10.16
CA TYR A 35 -9.12 0.52 11.47
C TYR A 35 -9.49 -0.96 11.49
N CYS A 36 -9.20 -1.70 10.41
CA CYS A 36 -9.55 -3.12 10.27
C CYS A 36 -11.03 -3.41 10.58
N LEU A 37 -11.93 -2.48 10.25
CA LEU A 37 -13.36 -2.60 10.46
C LEU A 37 -14.06 -3.24 9.25
N THR A 38 -15.26 -3.81 9.46
CA THR A 38 -16.10 -4.29 8.36
C THR A 38 -17.19 -3.27 8.00
N GLU A 39 -17.79 -3.39 6.82
CA GLU A 39 -18.92 -2.53 6.44
C GLU A 39 -20.13 -2.69 7.38
N LYS A 40 -20.31 -3.87 7.99
CA LYS A 40 -21.37 -4.11 8.98
C LYS A 40 -21.15 -3.25 10.23
N ASP A 41 -19.89 -3.08 10.65
CA ASP A 41 -19.54 -2.28 11.83
C ASP A 41 -19.80 -0.79 11.62
N LEU A 42 -19.61 -0.31 10.39
CA LEU A 42 -19.82 1.09 10.00
C LEU A 42 -21.29 1.45 9.80
N ARG A 43 -22.15 0.45 9.54
CA ARG A 43 -23.57 0.66 9.22
C ARG A 43 -24.39 1.30 10.35
N GLY A 44 -23.93 1.15 11.59
CA GLY A 44 -24.54 1.77 12.78
C GLY A 44 -24.03 3.17 13.12
N LEU A 45 -23.06 3.70 12.37
CA LEU A 45 -22.50 5.04 12.59
C LEU A 45 -23.21 6.08 11.73
N GLY A 46 -23.20 7.34 12.19
CA GLY A 46 -23.65 8.47 11.38
C GLY A 46 -22.73 8.65 10.17
N CYS A 47 -23.29 8.68 8.97
CA CYS A 47 -22.53 8.88 7.74
C CYS A 47 -23.07 10.07 6.94
N ILE A 48 -22.15 10.75 6.25
CA ILE A 48 -22.46 11.80 5.29
C ILE A 48 -22.25 11.23 3.91
N THR A 49 -23.31 11.20 3.13
CA THR A 49 -23.27 10.78 1.73
C THR A 49 -22.99 11.99 0.84
N LYS A 50 -22.02 11.86 -0.07
CA LYS A 50 -21.65 12.86 -1.07
C LYS A 50 -21.53 12.20 -2.44
N ASP A 51 -21.76 12.95 -3.51
CA ASP A 51 -21.47 12.47 -4.85
C ASP A 51 -19.97 12.20 -4.99
N ASN A 52 -19.61 11.18 -5.77
CA ASN A 52 -18.22 10.84 -5.97
C ASN A 52 -17.55 11.93 -6.85
N PRO A 53 -16.42 12.53 -6.41
CA PRO A 53 -15.77 13.62 -7.12
C PRO A 53 -15.16 13.19 -8.45
N GLN A 54 -14.87 11.90 -8.65
CA GLN A 54 -14.28 11.41 -9.89
C GLN A 54 -15.35 11.22 -10.98
N GLN A 55 -16.48 10.59 -10.64
CA GLN A 55 -17.58 10.34 -11.57
C GLN A 55 -18.93 10.41 -10.86
N LYS A 56 -19.85 11.25 -11.36
CA LYS A 56 -21.17 11.45 -10.76
C LYS A 56 -22.07 10.20 -10.84
N ASN A 57 -21.84 9.31 -11.81
CA ASN A 57 -22.62 8.08 -12.01
C ASN A 57 -22.17 6.92 -11.11
N TRP A 58 -21.10 7.09 -10.32
CA TRP A 58 -20.66 6.06 -9.38
C TRP A 58 -21.49 6.10 -8.09
N SER A 59 -21.41 5.01 -7.32
CA SER A 59 -22.04 4.94 -6.00
C SER A 59 -21.59 6.13 -5.14
N ALA A 60 -22.55 6.77 -4.49
CA ALA A 60 -22.28 7.91 -3.65
C ALA A 60 -21.27 7.56 -2.54
N MET A 61 -20.32 8.46 -2.33
CA MET A 61 -19.26 8.31 -1.35
C MET A 61 -19.80 8.52 0.07
N LYS A 62 -19.50 7.58 0.95
CA LYS A 62 -19.82 7.68 2.38
C LYS A 62 -18.61 8.17 3.17
N LEU A 63 -18.83 9.22 3.94
CA LEU A 63 -17.87 9.83 4.86
C LEU A 63 -18.33 9.59 6.30
N TYR A 64 -17.41 9.13 7.15
CA TYR A 64 -17.65 8.84 8.56
C TYR A 64 -16.80 9.75 9.44
N LEU A 65 -17.31 10.13 10.61
CA LEU A 65 -16.53 10.93 11.56
C LEU A 65 -15.40 10.08 12.17
N ARG A 66 -14.15 10.50 12.04
CA ARG A 66 -12.98 9.72 12.50
C ARG A 66 -13.07 9.32 13.98
N ARG A 67 -13.50 10.23 14.85
CA ARG A 67 -13.71 9.95 16.29
C ARG A 67 -14.65 8.76 16.53
N GLN A 68 -15.76 8.67 15.78
CA GLN A 68 -16.72 7.57 15.91
C GLN A 68 -16.14 6.25 15.39
N VAL A 69 -15.38 6.31 14.31
CA VAL A 69 -14.68 5.15 13.74
C VAL A 69 -13.63 4.62 14.71
N GLU A 70 -12.81 5.49 15.31
CA GLU A 70 -11.81 5.15 16.32
C GLU A 70 -12.44 4.54 17.59
N GLU A 71 -13.53 5.13 18.07
CA GLU A 71 -14.27 4.57 19.21
C GLU A 71 -14.85 3.18 18.88
N ARG A 72 -15.40 2.99 17.68
CA ARG A 72 -15.91 1.69 17.24
C ARG A 72 -14.79 0.66 17.09
N ALA A 73 -13.63 1.07 16.59
CA ALA A 73 -12.45 0.23 16.47
C ALA A 73 -11.94 -0.21 17.83
N ARG A 74 -11.84 0.71 18.79
CA ARG A 74 -11.46 0.39 20.18
C ARG A 74 -12.43 -0.60 20.83
N ARG A 75 -13.74 -0.41 20.66
CA ARG A 75 -14.73 -1.36 21.18
C ARG A 75 -14.64 -2.76 20.57
N LYS A 76 -14.11 -2.90 19.34
CA LYS A 76 -14.02 -4.18 18.64
C LYS A 76 -12.70 -4.92 18.89
N HIS A 77 -11.58 -4.17 18.87
CA HIS A 77 -10.23 -4.73 18.90
C HIS A 77 -9.47 -4.41 20.19
N GLY A 78 -10.04 -3.62 21.10
CA GLY A 78 -9.40 -3.16 22.33
C GLY A 78 -8.68 -1.83 22.14
N ASP A 79 -7.35 -1.85 22.17
CA ASP A 79 -6.54 -0.64 22.05
C ASP A 79 -6.27 -0.23 20.59
N LEU A 80 -5.81 1.01 20.41
CA LEU A 80 -5.41 1.47 19.08
C LEU A 80 -4.16 0.72 18.58
N ASP A 81 -3.30 0.30 19.51
CA ASP A 81 -2.06 -0.41 19.19
C ASP A 81 -2.33 -1.80 18.60
N THR A 82 -3.36 -2.51 19.07
CA THR A 82 -3.75 -3.80 18.49
C THR A 82 -4.23 -3.64 17.05
N VAL A 83 -4.91 -2.54 16.74
CA VAL A 83 -5.34 -2.20 15.37
C VAL A 83 -4.14 -1.92 14.47
N LEU A 84 -3.12 -1.23 15.00
CA LEU A 84 -1.87 -0.99 14.27
C LEU A 84 -1.11 -2.29 14.01
N GLN A 85 -1.03 -3.18 15.01
CA GLN A 85 -0.41 -4.50 14.86
C GLN A 85 -1.13 -5.33 13.79
N LEU A 86 -2.46 -5.44 13.84
CA LEU A 86 -3.25 -6.15 12.84
C LEU A 86 -3.04 -5.60 11.42
N ARG A 87 -2.87 -4.29 11.28
CA ARG A 87 -2.58 -3.66 10.00
C ARG A 87 -1.18 -4.04 9.50
N HIS A 88 -0.21 -4.05 10.40
CA HIS A 88 1.15 -4.48 10.10
C HIS A 88 1.17 -5.96 9.65
N ASP A 89 0.54 -6.85 10.41
CA ASP A 89 0.46 -8.29 10.11
C ASP A 89 -0.21 -8.55 8.75
N ARG A 90 -1.30 -7.84 8.43
CA ARG A 90 -1.94 -7.92 7.10
C ARG A 90 -1.02 -7.48 5.96
N THR A 91 -0.18 -6.49 6.22
CA THR A 91 0.77 -6.00 5.22
C THR A 91 1.90 -7.00 5.05
N GLN A 92 2.43 -7.55 6.14
CA GLN A 92 3.43 -8.61 6.11
C GLN A 92 2.91 -9.88 5.41
N ALA A 93 1.70 -10.33 5.70
CA ALA A 93 1.10 -11.48 5.05
C ALA A 93 0.95 -11.31 3.53
N LYS A 94 0.62 -10.09 3.07
CA LYS A 94 0.59 -9.78 1.63
C LYS A 94 1.97 -9.87 1.00
N VAL A 95 2.98 -9.30 1.65
CA VAL A 95 4.38 -9.35 1.18
C VAL A 95 4.87 -10.80 1.14
N GLN A 96 4.63 -11.57 2.19
CA GLN A 96 4.98 -13.00 2.23
C GLN A 96 4.26 -13.80 1.14
N GLY A 97 2.96 -13.56 0.93
CA GLY A 97 2.21 -14.21 -0.16
C GLY A 97 2.78 -13.88 -1.54
N TRP A 98 3.26 -12.66 -1.75
CA TRP A 98 3.94 -12.28 -2.99
C TRP A 98 5.29 -12.97 -3.16
N LEU A 99 6.09 -13.06 -2.08
CA LEU A 99 7.37 -13.77 -2.09
C LEU A 99 7.19 -15.27 -2.39
N VAL A 100 6.22 -15.93 -1.76
CA VAL A 100 5.92 -17.35 -2.01
C VAL A 100 5.46 -17.57 -3.45
N LYS A 101 4.59 -16.70 -3.98
CA LYS A 101 4.14 -16.79 -5.37
C LYS A 101 5.31 -16.65 -6.36
N ARG A 102 6.26 -15.76 -6.06
CA ARG A 102 7.45 -15.57 -6.87
C ARG A 102 8.38 -16.79 -6.82
N ALA A 103 8.66 -17.31 -5.63
CA ALA A 103 9.49 -18.51 -5.47
C ALA A 103 8.90 -19.72 -6.21
N ARG A 104 7.56 -19.89 -6.17
CA ARG A 104 6.89 -20.96 -6.92
C ARG A 104 7.00 -20.80 -8.44
N ALA A 105 6.93 -19.57 -8.95
CA ALA A 105 7.09 -19.31 -10.37
C ALA A 105 8.53 -19.55 -10.84
N GLU A 106 9.52 -19.19 -10.01
CA GLU A 106 10.93 -19.46 -10.28
C GLU A 106 11.23 -20.97 -10.28
N ALA A 107 10.66 -21.73 -9.34
CA ALA A 107 10.78 -23.19 -9.32
C ALA A 107 10.14 -23.86 -10.54
N ALA A 108 8.95 -23.42 -10.96
CA ALA A 108 8.28 -23.96 -12.15
C ALA A 108 9.07 -23.73 -13.44
N ASN A 109 9.69 -22.55 -13.59
CA ASN A 109 10.55 -22.26 -14.73
C ASN A 109 11.82 -23.12 -14.73
N ALA A 110 12.40 -23.40 -13.55
CA ALA A 110 13.59 -24.22 -13.44
C ALA A 110 13.33 -25.70 -13.83
N GLU A 111 12.12 -26.21 -13.57
CA GLU A 111 11.71 -27.55 -14.01
C GLU A 111 11.53 -27.61 -15.54
N GLU A 112 10.93 -26.59 -16.16
CA GLU A 112 10.79 -26.53 -17.62
C GLU A 112 12.14 -26.46 -18.36
N GLU A 113 13.13 -25.75 -17.80
CA GLU A 113 14.49 -25.70 -18.36
C GLU A 113 15.20 -27.06 -18.28
N ALA A 114 14.95 -27.86 -17.24
CA ALA A 114 15.58 -29.18 -17.07
C ALA A 114 15.02 -30.25 -18.03
N GLU A 115 13.76 -30.14 -18.46
CA GLU A 115 13.12 -31.09 -19.38
C GLU A 115 13.33 -30.71 -20.87
N GLY A 116 13.77 -29.48 -21.15
CA GLY A 116 13.97 -28.95 -22.51
C GLY A 116 15.29 -29.35 -23.20
N GLU A 117 16.17 -30.10 -22.54
CA GLU A 117 17.47 -30.52 -23.08
C GLU A 117 17.43 -31.90 -23.78
N GLY A 118 16.23 -32.32 -24.21
CA GLY A 118 15.99 -33.57 -24.94
C GLY A 118 15.65 -33.33 -26.42
N ASP A 119 16.65 -33.56 -27.28
CA ASP A 119 16.54 -33.94 -28.69
C ASP A 119 15.75 -33.01 -29.63
N ALA A 120 16.48 -32.05 -30.21
CA ALA A 120 16.07 -31.38 -31.44
C ALA A 120 16.22 -32.35 -32.63
N ASP A 121 15.25 -33.26 -32.82
CA ASP A 121 15.02 -33.88 -34.13
C ASP A 121 14.04 -33.05 -34.97
N VAL A 122 14.46 -32.80 -36.20
CA VAL A 122 13.96 -31.79 -37.12
C VAL A 122 12.64 -32.25 -37.76
N GLY A 123 11.52 -31.78 -37.20
CA GLY A 123 10.19 -31.95 -37.77
C GLY A 123 9.60 -30.64 -38.30
N SER A 124 9.84 -30.33 -39.58
CA SER A 124 9.26 -29.18 -40.28
C SER A 124 7.73 -29.32 -40.39
N GLY A 125 6.98 -28.75 -39.45
CA GLY A 125 5.51 -28.81 -39.41
C GLY A 125 4.86 -27.43 -39.27
N GLU A 126 4.47 -26.84 -40.40
CA GLU A 126 3.55 -25.70 -40.46
C GLU A 126 2.20 -26.08 -39.86
N GLY A 127 1.78 -25.48 -38.74
CA GLY A 127 0.41 -25.70 -38.27
C GLY A 127 0.05 -25.28 -36.85
N GLY A 128 0.08 -23.97 -36.57
CA GLY A 128 -0.91 -23.34 -35.67
C GLY A 128 -0.68 -23.41 -34.16
N ARG A 129 -0.66 -22.23 -33.54
CA ARG A 129 -1.68 -21.73 -32.57
C ARG A 129 -1.04 -20.68 -31.65
N LEU A 130 -1.03 -19.45 -32.15
CA LEU A 130 -0.55 -18.24 -31.49
C LEU A 130 -1.47 -17.81 -30.34
N THR A 131 -1.03 -18.01 -29.11
CA THR A 131 -1.32 -17.06 -28.01
C THR A 131 -0.08 -16.81 -27.15
N GLN A 132 1.04 -16.46 -27.80
CA GLN A 132 2.16 -15.83 -27.10
C GLN A 132 1.77 -14.39 -26.71
N VAL A 133 1.73 -14.16 -25.41
CA VAL A 133 1.48 -12.85 -24.79
C VAL A 133 2.57 -11.88 -25.26
N LYS A 134 2.14 -10.80 -25.93
CA LYS A 134 2.97 -9.71 -26.48
C LYS A 134 3.65 -8.85 -25.40
N LEU A 135 4.45 -9.46 -24.51
CA LEU A 135 5.35 -8.75 -23.60
C LEU A 135 6.76 -8.53 -24.21
N SER A 136 7.03 -9.06 -25.41
CA SER A 136 8.39 -9.23 -25.91
C SER A 136 9.02 -7.97 -26.53
N ALA A 137 8.28 -7.10 -27.24
CA ALA A 137 8.92 -6.03 -28.03
C ALA A 137 9.33 -4.78 -27.23
N ALA A 138 8.58 -4.41 -26.19
CA ALA A 138 8.92 -3.25 -25.34
C ALA A 138 9.98 -3.63 -24.30
N ALA A 139 9.84 -4.81 -23.68
CA ALA A 139 10.83 -5.32 -22.75
C ALA A 139 12.19 -5.59 -23.43
N ALA A 140 12.21 -6.10 -24.67
CA ALA A 140 13.44 -6.26 -25.44
C ALA A 140 14.14 -4.93 -25.72
N ARG A 141 13.38 -3.87 -26.04
CA ARG A 141 13.95 -2.53 -26.26
C ARG A 141 14.55 -1.93 -24.99
N VAL A 142 13.92 -2.14 -23.83
CA VAL A 142 14.48 -1.69 -22.54
C VAL A 142 15.74 -2.48 -22.18
N ARG A 143 15.75 -3.82 -22.38
CA ARG A 143 16.96 -4.63 -22.15
C ARG A 143 18.12 -4.24 -23.07
N ALA A 144 17.85 -4.03 -24.35
CA ALA A 144 18.88 -3.61 -25.32
C ALA A 144 19.49 -2.25 -24.96
N ARG A 145 18.68 -1.30 -24.48
CA ARG A 145 19.16 0.01 -24.03
C ARG A 145 20.07 -0.11 -22.79
N LEU A 146 19.63 -0.88 -21.79
CA LEU A 146 20.41 -1.08 -20.55
C LEU A 146 21.74 -1.81 -20.82
N ALA A 147 21.76 -2.77 -21.73
CA ALA A 147 23.00 -3.46 -22.12
C ALA A 147 24.02 -2.50 -22.76
N SER A 148 23.56 -1.61 -23.66
CA SER A 148 24.43 -0.62 -24.29
C SER A 148 24.99 0.42 -23.31
N GLU A 149 24.22 0.79 -22.28
CA GLU A 149 24.67 1.70 -21.21
C GLU A 149 25.76 1.04 -20.32
N TYR A 150 25.68 -0.27 -20.07
CA TYR A 150 26.69 -0.99 -19.27
C TYR A 150 28.01 -1.21 -20.03
N GLU A 151 27.95 -1.50 -21.34
CA GLU A 151 29.16 -1.68 -22.16
C GLU A 151 29.91 -0.36 -22.41
N SER A 152 29.22 0.79 -22.35
CA SER A 152 29.85 2.10 -22.54
C SER A 152 30.56 2.61 -21.28
N ASP A 153 30.20 2.14 -20.09
CA ASP A 153 30.87 2.49 -18.82
C ASP A 153 32.11 1.59 -18.55
N ALA A 154 32.08 0.33 -18.98
CA ALA A 154 33.20 -0.61 -18.78
C ALA A 154 34.48 -0.26 -19.59
N GLY A 155 34.40 0.65 -20.56
CA GLY A 155 35.51 1.08 -21.42
C GLY A 155 36.13 2.43 -21.07
N ALA A 156 35.53 3.22 -20.17
CA ALA A 156 35.98 4.58 -19.87
C ALA A 156 36.72 4.66 -18.53
N GLY A 157 37.92 4.07 -18.50
CA GLY A 157 38.94 4.48 -17.55
C GLY A 157 39.35 5.94 -17.80
N GLY A 158 39.04 6.82 -16.85
CA GLY A 158 39.49 8.23 -16.80
C GLY A 158 38.30 9.20 -16.87
N THR A 159 38.01 10.04 -15.88
CA THR A 159 38.89 10.78 -14.98
C THR A 159 38.13 11.14 -13.71
N SER A 160 38.80 11.02 -12.58
CA SER A 160 38.35 11.50 -11.27
C SER A 160 38.20 13.02 -11.28
N ALA A 161 36.98 13.53 -11.23
CA ALA A 161 36.72 14.96 -10.99
C ALA A 161 35.59 15.14 -9.96
N GLY A 162 36.00 15.12 -8.69
CA GLY A 162 35.49 15.98 -7.62
C GLY A 162 33.97 16.14 -7.47
N ILE A 163 33.33 15.20 -6.79
CA ILE A 163 32.06 15.49 -6.11
C ILE A 163 32.41 16.04 -4.73
N LYS A 164 32.25 17.36 -4.60
CA LYS A 164 32.30 18.06 -3.31
C LYS A 164 31.24 17.47 -2.39
N ALA A 165 31.69 16.93 -1.27
CA ALA A 165 30.86 16.50 -0.15
C ALA A 165 30.05 17.70 0.36
N ALA A 166 28.74 17.69 0.09
CA ALA A 166 27.78 18.53 0.79
C ALA A 166 27.53 17.89 2.15
N SER A 167 28.28 18.38 3.14
CA SER A 167 28.04 18.23 4.57
C SER A 167 26.58 18.59 4.88
N SER A 168 25.76 17.57 5.16
CA SER A 168 24.46 17.76 5.80
C SER A 168 24.62 17.45 7.27
N ASP A 169 24.70 18.52 8.07
CA ASP A 169 24.58 18.54 9.51
C ASP A 169 23.48 17.58 9.99
N ASN A 170 23.90 16.44 10.54
CA ASN A 170 23.01 15.54 11.26
C ASN A 170 22.89 16.08 12.69
N ARG A 171 21.88 16.91 12.92
CA ARG A 171 21.58 17.50 14.22
C ARG A 171 21.00 16.41 15.12
N GLU A 172 21.88 15.85 15.94
CA GLU A 172 21.62 14.90 17.01
C GLU A 172 20.69 15.53 18.05
N SER A 173 19.38 15.35 17.89
CA SER A 173 18.42 15.64 18.95
C SER A 173 18.42 14.45 19.93
N GLY A 174 19.18 14.61 21.02
CA GLY A 174 19.16 13.70 22.16
C GLY A 174 17.74 13.52 22.71
N GLY A 175 17.20 12.31 22.53
CA GLY A 175 16.07 11.81 23.30
C GLY A 175 16.58 11.24 24.62
N LYS A 176 16.32 11.97 25.71
CA LYS A 176 16.54 11.52 27.09
C LYS A 176 15.93 10.12 27.30
N ALA A 177 16.77 9.17 27.69
CA ALA A 177 16.33 7.97 28.39
C ALA A 177 15.71 8.42 29.72
N ASN A 178 14.41 8.22 29.89
CA ASN A 178 13.82 8.22 31.22
C ASN A 178 14.00 6.83 31.81
N ALA A 179 14.59 6.86 32.99
CA ALA A 179 14.90 5.78 33.89
C ALA A 179 13.66 4.96 34.29
N ASP A 180 13.91 3.66 34.46
CA ASP A 180 13.53 2.84 35.61
C ASP A 180 12.15 3.09 36.26
N ASP A 181 11.24 2.15 36.03
CA ASP A 181 10.25 1.76 37.04
C ASP A 181 10.27 0.23 37.16
N ASP A 182 11.15 -0.24 38.03
CA ASP A 182 11.09 -1.54 38.70
C ASP A 182 9.76 -1.63 39.47
N VAL A 183 8.84 -2.45 38.95
CA VAL A 183 7.67 -2.90 39.71
C VAL A 183 7.80 -4.41 39.90
N GLU A 184 8.57 -4.79 40.92
CA GLU A 184 8.37 -6.06 41.60
C GLU A 184 6.99 -6.06 42.25
N VAL A 185 6.10 -6.95 41.80
CA VAL A 185 4.93 -7.33 42.60
C VAL A 185 4.98 -8.84 42.79
N PHE A 186 5.12 -9.16 44.08
CA PHE A 186 4.98 -10.42 44.81
C PHE A 186 4.12 -11.52 44.18
#